data_AF-A0A9P5VJG0-F1
#
_entry.id   AF-A0A9P5VJG0-F1
#
_cell.length_a   1.000
_cell.length_b   1.000
_cell.length_c   1.000
_cell.angle_alpha   90.00
_cell.angle_beta   90.00
_cell.angle_gamma   90.00
#
_symmetry.space_group_name_H-M   'P 1'
#
loop_
_entity.id
_entity.type
_entity.pdbx_description
1 polymer ?
#
loop_
_entity_poly.entity_id
_entity_poly.type
_entity_poly.pdbx_seq_one_letter_code
_entity_poly.pdbx_strand_id
1 'polypeptide(L)'
;MADGVERWTHAELVAVVEAEGMLSSIRRLTGHDASMWLFGWSATKSQIGTDLGSIHRFSLRNVGISGLAILRLPPGARPFIQVSGSEGRIPYQLSMPSVGKRLTLHGSGFGLIAPSVLINNISQGVVANVIHPYRAARRADQHASSLVLTDAKFLPGMEGGAVSWDETGELAGISMLPISLVIPVACIISAISPYISGPKQTLLPSHFAALNTTSLMVARQAVTMVQVGQTWASGVVISKHGHILTNAHVFTSFLDNVSNQTLPTLRAGISLRVRIDSPQNQQWVDDCDIVFVSESCWDIAIIKIPETHVLNGFLPYLPLRTRSDLASAKPIMKGAPLFAIGHGIFGPSSGVLPLITSGVCSKVVAHNQQPVMLLSSAPVHRGNSGGVLVDTDGHFAGLVTGNGKTSTGRTITHLNFAIPLEAMTDAVNAYLVEEDRKYLEVLNSPSTRVDDIWSLRGSAPVWEPLEKVASKL
;
A
#
# COMPACT_ATOMS: atom_id res chain seq x y z
N MET A 1 12.94 17.38 0.74
CA MET A 1 12.61 16.72 -0.53
C MET A 1 11.54 17.56 -1.21
N ALA A 2 11.87 18.35 -2.23
CA ALA A 2 10.96 19.38 -2.76
C ALA A 2 10.38 19.06 -4.15
N ASP A 3 11.08 18.29 -5.01
CA ASP A 3 10.69 18.28 -6.43
C ASP A 3 10.06 16.98 -6.94
N GLY A 4 10.09 15.88 -6.17
CA GLY A 4 9.41 14.62 -6.56
C GLY A 4 9.82 14.01 -7.91
N VAL A 5 10.87 14.54 -8.57
CA VAL A 5 11.34 14.07 -9.87
C VAL A 5 12.17 12.80 -9.68
N GLU A 6 11.67 11.70 -10.21
CA GLU A 6 12.35 10.41 -10.21
C GLU A 6 13.55 10.45 -11.16
N ARG A 7 14.70 9.98 -10.68
CA ARG A 7 15.93 9.92 -11.47
C ARG A 7 16.39 8.48 -11.61
N TRP A 8 16.52 8.03 -12.85
CA TRP A 8 17.09 6.74 -13.17
C TRP A 8 18.61 6.86 -13.26
N THR A 9 19.32 5.93 -12.61
CA THR A 9 20.80 5.89 -12.64
C THR A 9 21.22 4.52 -13.11
N HIS A 10 22.10 4.48 -14.11
CA HIS A 10 22.69 3.23 -14.59
C HIS A 10 23.53 2.58 -13.48
N ALA A 11 23.49 1.25 -13.37
CA ALA A 11 24.30 0.48 -12.43
C ALA A 11 25.02 -0.66 -13.15
N GLU A 12 26.28 -0.89 -12.81
CA GLU A 12 27.11 -1.97 -13.36
C GLU A 12 26.92 -3.24 -12.53
N LEU A 13 26.71 -4.40 -13.17
CA LEU A 13 26.69 -5.70 -12.50
C LEU A 13 28.12 -6.15 -12.19
N VAL A 14 28.48 -6.23 -10.91
CA VAL A 14 29.82 -6.60 -10.44
C VAL A 14 29.97 -8.12 -10.35
N ALA A 15 29.02 -8.78 -9.68
CA ALA A 15 29.05 -10.22 -9.44
C ALA A 15 27.66 -10.75 -9.10
N VAL A 16 27.50 -12.07 -9.21
CA VAL A 16 26.33 -12.80 -8.68
C VAL A 16 26.87 -13.88 -7.73
N VAL A 17 26.43 -13.85 -6.47
CA VAL A 17 26.89 -14.75 -5.41
C VAL A 17 25.74 -15.56 -4.81
N GLU A 18 26.02 -16.75 -4.29
CA GLU A 18 25.00 -17.59 -3.65
C GLU A 18 24.91 -17.28 -2.15
N ALA A 19 23.67 -17.11 -1.64
CA ALA A 19 23.43 -17.11 -0.21
C ALA A 19 23.51 -18.55 0.35
N GLU A 20 24.61 -18.88 1.04
CA GLU A 20 24.86 -20.23 1.54
C GLU A 20 23.71 -20.76 2.42
N GLY A 21 23.32 -22.01 2.20
CA GLY A 21 22.26 -22.69 2.95
C GLY A 21 20.84 -22.42 2.46
N MET A 22 20.58 -21.36 1.68
CA MET A 22 19.24 -21.01 1.22
C MET A 22 18.66 -22.04 0.24
N LEU A 23 19.47 -22.51 -0.73
CA LEU A 23 19.04 -23.56 -1.65
C LEU A 23 18.63 -24.84 -0.91
N SER A 24 19.35 -25.19 0.17
CA SER A 24 19.00 -26.32 1.03
C SER A 24 17.68 -26.11 1.77
N SER A 25 17.42 -24.89 2.26
CA SER A 25 16.16 -24.56 2.95
C SER A 25 14.97 -24.57 1.99
N ILE A 26 15.15 -24.06 0.76
CA ILE A 26 14.12 -24.09 -0.29
C ILE A 26 13.78 -25.54 -0.67
N ARG A 27 14.78 -26.39 -0.89
CA ARG A 27 14.56 -27.82 -1.19
C ARG A 27 13.77 -28.55 -0.10
N ARG A 28 13.90 -28.13 1.17
CA ARG A 28 13.13 -28.67 2.29
C ARG A 28 11.64 -28.28 2.22
N LEU A 29 11.32 -27.12 1.66
CA LEU A 29 9.94 -26.67 1.45
C LEU A 29 9.26 -27.41 0.29
N THR A 30 9.98 -27.61 -0.81
CA THR A 30 9.41 -28.18 -2.04
C THR A 30 9.40 -29.71 -2.06
N GLY A 31 10.19 -30.36 -1.21
CA GLY A 31 10.39 -31.82 -1.26
C GLY A 31 11.12 -32.26 -2.55
N HIS A 32 10.91 -33.51 -2.96
CA HIS A 32 11.45 -34.07 -4.21
C HIS A 32 10.66 -33.67 -5.46
N ASP A 33 9.49 -33.06 -5.32
CA ASP A 33 8.61 -32.71 -6.42
C ASP A 33 8.58 -31.19 -6.66
N ALA A 34 9.62 -30.71 -7.34
CA ALA A 34 9.72 -29.31 -7.77
C ALA A 34 8.74 -28.96 -8.90
N SER A 35 8.08 -29.95 -9.52
CA SER A 35 7.21 -29.74 -10.69
C SER A 35 5.88 -29.06 -10.34
N MET A 36 5.43 -29.20 -9.08
CA MET A 36 4.23 -28.55 -8.55
C MET A 36 4.46 -27.08 -8.19
N TRP A 37 5.69 -26.59 -8.28
CA TRP A 37 6.06 -25.24 -7.90
C TRP A 37 6.61 -24.46 -9.09
N LEU A 38 5.76 -23.67 -9.75
CA LEU A 38 6.18 -22.74 -10.79
C LEU A 38 6.66 -21.42 -10.15
N PHE A 39 7.97 -21.23 -10.12
CA PHE A 39 8.63 -20.05 -9.60
C PHE A 39 8.96 -19.07 -10.74
N GLY A 40 8.20 -17.98 -10.86
CA GLY A 40 8.50 -16.88 -11.77
C GLY A 40 7.26 -16.28 -12.46
N TRP A 41 7.38 -15.02 -12.86
CA TRP A 41 6.42 -14.36 -13.73
C TRP A 41 6.42 -15.00 -15.12
N SER A 42 5.46 -15.89 -15.38
CA SER A 42 5.21 -16.42 -16.72
C SER A 42 3.80 -16.06 -17.17
N ALA A 43 3.71 -14.97 -17.92
CA ALA A 43 2.72 -14.84 -18.99
C ALA A 43 3.49 -14.54 -20.26
N THR A 44 3.68 -15.58 -21.06
CA THR A 44 4.02 -15.57 -22.50
C THR A 44 5.42 -15.06 -22.93
N LYS A 45 6.21 -16.03 -23.41
CA LYS A 45 7.35 -15.97 -24.35
C LYS A 45 8.64 -15.23 -23.94
N SER A 46 9.70 -16.05 -23.85
CA SER A 46 11.13 -15.74 -23.97
C SER A 46 11.70 -14.68 -23.02
N GLN A 47 11.63 -14.91 -21.72
CA GLN A 47 12.58 -14.31 -20.76
C GLN A 47 12.99 -15.32 -19.68
N ILE A 48 14.16 -15.06 -19.10
CA ILE A 48 15.01 -15.90 -18.25
C ILE A 48 14.23 -16.36 -17.01
N GLY A 49 13.45 -17.43 -17.17
CA GLY A 49 12.71 -18.09 -16.10
C GLY A 49 13.57 -19.17 -15.46
N THR A 50 13.67 -19.16 -14.14
CA THR A 50 14.17 -20.28 -13.34
C THR A 50 13.19 -21.45 -13.42
N ASP A 51 13.22 -22.16 -14.54
CA ASP A 51 12.67 -23.51 -14.64
C ASP A 51 13.55 -24.46 -13.79
N LEU A 52 13.00 -24.93 -12.68
CA LEU A 52 13.67 -25.88 -11.78
C LEU A 52 13.84 -27.27 -12.39
N GLY A 53 13.15 -27.59 -13.50
CA GLY A 53 13.33 -28.82 -14.27
C GLY A 53 14.55 -28.80 -15.20
N SER A 54 15.08 -27.62 -15.52
CA SER A 54 16.24 -27.43 -16.41
C SER A 54 17.46 -26.84 -15.68
N ILE A 55 17.76 -27.39 -14.49
CA ILE A 55 18.96 -27.12 -13.66
C ILE A 55 20.29 -27.19 -14.45
N HIS A 56 20.29 -27.71 -15.67
CA HIS A 56 21.51 -27.94 -16.44
C HIS A 56 21.77 -27.07 -17.67
N ARG A 57 20.90 -26.15 -18.14
CA ARG A 57 21.23 -25.47 -19.43
C ARG A 57 21.23 -23.96 -19.59
N PHE A 58 20.51 -23.11 -18.87
CA PHE A 58 20.74 -21.65 -18.99
C PHE A 58 20.32 -20.89 -17.73
N SER A 59 21.07 -21.07 -16.64
CA SER A 59 21.06 -20.19 -15.47
C SER A 59 22.42 -19.51 -15.41
N LEU A 60 22.48 -18.21 -15.07
CA LEU A 60 23.75 -17.55 -14.72
C LEU A 60 24.51 -18.49 -13.76
N ARG A 61 25.59 -19.07 -14.27
CA ARG A 61 26.09 -20.41 -13.90
C ARG A 61 26.12 -20.63 -12.38
N ASN A 62 25.21 -21.49 -11.90
CA ASN A 62 25.19 -22.15 -10.58
C ASN A 62 24.45 -21.49 -9.40
N VAL A 63 23.83 -20.31 -9.52
CA VAL A 63 23.37 -19.56 -8.32
C VAL A 63 21.89 -19.76 -7.93
N GLY A 64 21.07 -20.39 -8.79
CA GLY A 64 19.68 -20.76 -8.47
C GLY A 64 18.78 -19.60 -8.02
N ILE A 65 17.69 -19.92 -7.30
CA ILE A 65 16.71 -18.94 -6.77
C ILE A 65 17.32 -18.10 -5.62
N SER A 66 18.46 -18.52 -5.07
CA SER A 66 19.17 -17.88 -3.96
C SER A 66 20.33 -16.97 -4.39
N GLY A 67 20.33 -16.54 -5.66
CA GLY A 67 21.36 -15.65 -6.20
C GLY A 67 21.20 -14.20 -5.76
N LEU A 68 22.28 -13.61 -5.27
CA LEU A 68 22.39 -12.20 -4.92
C LEU A 68 23.21 -11.49 -5.99
N ALA A 69 22.60 -10.54 -6.70
CA ALA A 69 23.31 -9.68 -7.64
C ALA A 69 23.91 -8.47 -6.91
N ILE A 70 25.21 -8.23 -7.12
CA ILE A 70 25.94 -7.10 -6.57
C ILE A 70 26.03 -6.04 -7.67
N LEU A 71 25.42 -4.88 -7.45
CA LEU A 71 25.38 -3.78 -8.40
C LEU A 71 26.22 -2.61 -7.89
N ARG A 72 27.01 -2.00 -8.78
CA ARG A 72 27.84 -0.83 -8.49
C ARG A 72 27.31 0.39 -9.24
N LEU A 73 27.10 1.48 -8.52
CA LEU A 73 26.75 2.76 -9.12
C LEU A 73 28.00 3.46 -9.70
N PRO A 74 27.87 4.25 -10.78
CA PRO A 74 28.97 4.97 -11.39
C PRO A 74 29.56 6.03 -10.43
N PRO A 75 30.88 6.33 -10.53
CA PRO A 75 31.51 7.37 -9.74
C PRO A 75 30.81 8.72 -9.99
N GLY A 76 30.26 9.33 -8.95
CA GLY A 76 29.51 10.60 -9.05
C GLY A 76 27.99 10.47 -8.90
N ALA A 77 27.45 9.24 -8.89
CA ALA A 77 26.10 9.00 -8.38
C ALA A 77 26.07 9.36 -6.89
N ARG A 78 25.46 10.49 -6.52
CA ARG A 78 25.36 10.89 -5.12
C ARG A 78 24.48 9.87 -4.38
N PRO A 79 24.98 9.16 -3.35
CA PRO A 79 24.08 8.41 -2.47
C PRO A 79 23.10 9.42 -1.85
N PHE A 80 21.80 9.15 -1.96
CA PHE A 80 20.74 10.05 -1.47
C PHE A 80 20.75 10.24 0.06
N ILE A 81 21.55 9.43 0.78
CA ILE A 81 21.72 9.53 2.22
C ILE A 81 23.20 9.76 2.51
N GLN A 82 23.54 10.98 2.90
CA GLN A 82 24.81 11.30 3.52
C GLN A 82 24.68 10.93 5.01
N VAL A 83 25.03 9.70 5.37
CA VAL A 83 24.93 9.28 6.78
C VAL A 83 26.06 9.96 7.56
N SER A 84 25.72 10.99 8.34
CA SER A 84 26.60 11.54 9.37
C SER A 84 26.65 10.56 10.54
N GLY A 85 27.59 9.60 10.49
CA GLY A 85 27.84 8.65 11.58
C GLY A 85 29.32 8.65 11.94
N SER A 86 29.63 8.78 13.24
CA SER A 86 30.99 8.63 13.76
C SER A 86 31.56 7.25 13.45
N GLU A 87 32.85 7.19 13.15
CA GLU A 87 33.62 5.96 12.85
C GLU A 87 33.82 5.08 14.12
N GLY A 88 32.74 4.76 14.82
CA GLY A 88 32.75 3.80 15.92
C GLY A 88 32.58 2.38 15.40
N ARG A 89 33.62 1.54 15.51
CA ARG A 89 33.52 0.08 15.29
C ARG A 89 32.74 -0.56 16.45
N ILE A 90 31.41 -0.54 16.39
CA ILE A 90 30.59 -1.41 17.26
C ILE A 90 30.35 -2.73 16.50
N PRO A 91 30.58 -3.91 17.12
CA PRO A 91 30.26 -5.18 16.48
C PRO A 91 28.75 -5.26 16.21
N TYR A 92 28.39 -5.50 14.96
CA TYR A 92 27.02 -5.62 14.50
C TYR A 92 26.38 -6.88 15.10
N GLN A 93 25.52 -6.69 16.09
CA GLN A 93 24.77 -7.76 16.74
C GLN A 93 23.50 -8.00 15.94
N LEU A 94 23.45 -9.10 15.21
CA LEU A 94 22.29 -9.46 14.40
C LEU A 94 21.16 -9.97 15.27
N SER A 95 20.01 -9.29 15.21
CA SER A 95 18.76 -9.85 15.72
C SER A 95 18.46 -11.19 15.05
N MET A 96 18.34 -12.24 15.86
CA MET A 96 17.91 -13.56 15.39
C MET A 96 16.42 -13.53 15.01
N PRO A 97 16.03 -14.19 13.90
CA PRO A 97 14.63 -14.34 13.55
C PRO A 97 13.93 -15.28 14.53
N SER A 98 12.77 -14.87 15.04
CA SER A 98 11.90 -15.69 15.88
C SER A 98 10.45 -15.59 15.41
N VAL A 99 9.72 -16.71 15.46
CA VAL A 99 8.30 -16.73 15.08
C VAL A 99 7.51 -15.72 15.91
N GLY A 100 6.62 -14.97 15.26
CA GLY A 100 5.83 -13.91 15.87
C GLY A 100 6.52 -12.55 15.92
N LYS A 101 7.84 -12.47 15.65
CA LYS A 101 8.54 -11.18 15.55
C LYS A 101 8.02 -10.38 14.36
N ARG A 102 7.75 -9.08 14.54
CA ARG A 102 7.25 -8.23 13.47
C ARG A 102 8.37 -7.72 12.55
N LEU A 103 8.04 -7.55 11.28
CA LEU A 103 8.95 -7.06 10.25
C LEU A 103 8.26 -6.14 9.25
N THR A 104 9.06 -5.28 8.62
CA THR A 104 8.63 -4.37 7.56
C THR A 104 9.44 -4.66 6.29
N LEU A 105 8.76 -4.96 5.19
CA LEU A 105 9.29 -5.06 3.84
C LEU A 105 9.26 -3.69 3.16
N HIS A 106 10.36 -3.28 2.56
CA HIS A 106 10.51 -2.12 1.69
C HIS A 106 10.78 -2.61 0.25
N GLY A 107 9.84 -2.38 -0.67
CA GLY A 107 9.96 -2.86 -2.05
C GLY A 107 9.19 -2.02 -3.06
N SER A 108 9.56 -2.11 -4.33
CA SER A 108 8.95 -1.31 -5.42
C SER A 108 8.01 -2.16 -6.27
N GLY A 109 6.99 -2.72 -5.61
CA GLY A 109 6.02 -3.58 -6.30
C GLY A 109 5.35 -2.87 -7.46
N PHE A 110 5.41 -3.43 -8.66
CA PHE A 110 4.95 -2.84 -9.93
C PHE A 110 5.62 -1.50 -10.27
N GLY A 111 6.78 -1.21 -9.69
CA GLY A 111 7.47 0.08 -9.81
C GLY A 111 7.89 0.46 -11.23
N LEU A 112 7.89 -0.47 -12.20
CA LEU A 112 8.13 -0.16 -13.61
C LEU A 112 6.86 0.31 -14.36
N ILE A 113 5.66 0.00 -13.84
CA ILE A 113 4.39 0.34 -14.50
C ILE A 113 4.08 1.83 -14.30
N ALA A 114 4.08 2.27 -13.04
CA ALA A 114 3.86 3.67 -12.67
C ALA A 114 4.88 4.07 -11.60
N PRO A 115 6.15 4.32 -11.96
CA PRO A 115 7.23 4.62 -11.03
C PRO A 115 6.84 5.63 -9.94
N SER A 116 6.30 6.78 -10.38
CA SER A 116 5.87 7.89 -9.52
C SER A 116 4.92 7.48 -8.39
N VAL A 117 4.14 6.42 -8.60
CA VAL A 117 3.16 5.92 -7.65
C VAL A 117 3.63 4.65 -6.93
N LEU A 118 4.37 3.77 -7.60
CA LEU A 118 4.55 2.39 -7.14
C LEU A 118 5.99 2.05 -6.67
N ILE A 119 6.96 2.95 -6.86
CA ILE A 119 8.29 2.80 -6.27
C ILE A 119 8.26 3.04 -4.77
N ASN A 120 9.10 2.29 -4.04
CA ASN A 120 9.35 2.48 -2.61
C ASN A 120 8.07 2.36 -1.78
N ASN A 121 7.33 1.26 -1.95
CA ASN A 121 6.22 0.86 -1.10
C ASN A 121 6.74 0.11 0.15
N ILE A 122 5.91 0.01 1.19
CA ILE A 122 6.16 -0.89 2.32
C ILE A 122 5.01 -1.86 2.56
N SER A 123 5.31 -3.01 3.15
CA SER A 123 4.35 -3.94 3.72
C SER A 123 4.85 -4.41 5.07
N GLN A 124 3.96 -4.54 6.06
CA GLN A 124 4.28 -5.16 7.35
C GLN A 124 3.79 -6.61 7.41
N GLY A 125 4.39 -7.37 8.30
CA GLY A 125 3.99 -8.73 8.64
C GLY A 125 4.71 -9.24 9.88
N VAL A 126 4.56 -10.53 10.14
CA VAL A 126 5.23 -11.28 11.19
C VAL A 126 6.05 -12.40 10.59
N VAL A 127 7.07 -12.84 11.32
CA VAL A 127 7.75 -14.12 11.05
C VAL A 127 6.74 -15.23 11.30
N ALA A 128 6.25 -15.84 10.22
CA ALA A 128 5.34 -16.97 10.26
C ALA A 128 6.09 -18.27 10.58
N ASN A 129 7.29 -18.44 10.01
CA ASN A 129 8.14 -19.60 10.29
C ASN A 129 9.63 -19.32 10.01
N VAL A 130 10.51 -20.13 10.58
CA VAL A 130 11.96 -20.10 10.35
C VAL A 130 12.42 -21.47 9.86
N ILE A 131 13.03 -21.52 8.67
CA ILE A 131 13.36 -22.76 7.97
C ILE A 131 14.87 -22.97 7.97
N HIS A 132 15.30 -23.88 8.83
CA HIS A 132 16.70 -24.26 8.99
C HIS A 132 17.22 -25.15 7.85
N PRO A 133 18.47 -24.96 7.38
CA PRO A 133 19.10 -25.79 6.36
C PRO A 133 19.42 -27.21 6.87
N TYR A 134 19.59 -28.17 5.95
CA TYR A 134 19.70 -29.62 6.25
C TYR A 134 20.80 -29.97 7.27
N ARG A 135 21.97 -29.31 7.17
CA ARG A 135 23.13 -29.58 8.05
C ARG A 135 22.92 -29.05 9.46
N ALA A 136 22.17 -27.97 9.63
CA ALA A 136 21.88 -27.36 10.93
C ALA A 136 20.79 -28.10 11.71
N ALA A 137 19.76 -28.57 11.01
CA ALA A 137 18.64 -29.31 11.60
C ALA A 137 19.09 -30.62 12.27
N ARG A 138 20.20 -31.23 11.82
CA ARG A 138 20.78 -32.44 12.43
C ARG A 138 21.69 -32.17 13.63
N ARG A 139 22.18 -30.94 13.81
CA ARG A 139 23.17 -30.58 14.84
C ARG A 139 22.63 -29.65 15.93
N ALA A 140 21.34 -29.31 15.91
CA ALA A 140 20.73 -28.31 16.80
C ALA A 140 21.54 -26.99 16.84
N ASP A 141 22.11 -26.60 15.70
CA ASP A 141 22.92 -25.39 15.60
C ASP A 141 22.00 -24.17 15.59
N GLN A 142 21.89 -23.52 16.74
CA GLN A 142 21.05 -22.34 16.94
C GLN A 142 21.51 -21.13 16.09
N HIS A 143 22.71 -21.17 15.50
CA HIS A 143 23.31 -20.06 14.75
C HIS A 143 23.21 -20.24 13.22
N ALA A 144 22.54 -21.29 12.76
CA ALA A 144 22.44 -21.53 11.34
C ALA A 144 21.58 -20.48 10.62
N SER A 145 22.14 -19.91 9.55
CA SER A 145 21.48 -19.09 8.54
C SER A 145 20.16 -19.72 8.07
N SER A 146 19.03 -19.18 8.54
CA SER A 146 17.72 -19.82 8.39
C SER A 146 16.75 -18.96 7.61
N LEU A 147 16.20 -19.50 6.53
CA LEU A 147 15.25 -18.81 5.65
C LEU A 147 14.00 -18.41 6.43
N VAL A 148 13.59 -17.15 6.33
CA VAL A 148 12.42 -16.62 7.04
C VAL A 148 11.21 -16.67 6.13
N LEU A 149 10.12 -17.26 6.62
CA LEU A 149 8.80 -17.20 6.01
C LEU A 149 7.98 -16.14 6.74
N THR A 150 7.33 -15.23 6.01
CA THR A 150 6.50 -14.18 6.59
C THR A 150 5.14 -14.09 5.90
N ASP A 151 4.15 -13.57 6.62
CA ASP A 151 2.85 -13.21 6.06
C ASP A 151 2.83 -11.80 5.45
N ALA A 152 3.95 -11.06 5.51
CA ALA A 152 4.10 -9.79 4.84
C ALA A 152 3.76 -9.95 3.34
N LYS A 153 3.05 -8.96 2.81
CA LYS A 153 2.52 -9.00 1.44
C LYS A 153 3.60 -8.60 0.46
N PHE A 154 3.97 -9.55 -0.39
CA PHE A 154 4.93 -9.30 -1.45
C PHE A 154 4.16 -9.02 -2.72
N LEU A 155 4.28 -7.79 -3.20
CA LEU A 155 3.79 -7.45 -4.53
C LEU A 155 4.86 -7.83 -5.57
N PRO A 156 4.45 -8.20 -6.78
CA PRO A 156 5.34 -8.41 -7.92
C PRO A 156 6.30 -7.24 -8.16
N GLY A 157 7.58 -7.49 -8.39
CA GLY A 157 8.59 -6.42 -8.51
C GLY A 157 9.17 -5.96 -7.16
N MET A 158 8.76 -6.58 -6.05
CA MET A 158 9.39 -6.39 -4.73
C MET A 158 10.56 -7.35 -4.48
N GLU A 159 10.97 -8.17 -5.46
CA GLU A 159 12.16 -9.01 -5.36
C GLU A 159 13.41 -8.18 -5.07
N GLY A 160 14.21 -8.63 -4.09
CA GLY A 160 15.39 -7.88 -3.64
C GLY A 160 15.08 -6.67 -2.76
N GLY A 161 13.81 -6.44 -2.40
CA GLY A 161 13.41 -5.44 -1.42
C GLY A 161 14.01 -5.68 -0.03
N ALA A 162 14.35 -4.62 0.69
CA ALA A 162 14.93 -4.71 2.01
C ALA A 162 13.85 -5.05 3.06
N VAL A 163 14.15 -5.95 3.99
CA VAL A 163 13.27 -6.28 5.11
C VAL A 163 13.96 -5.89 6.40
N SER A 164 13.28 -5.17 7.29
CA SER A 164 13.80 -4.73 8.59
C SER A 164 12.96 -5.27 9.75
N TRP A 165 13.60 -5.43 10.91
CA TRP A 165 12.90 -5.73 12.15
C TRP A 165 12.21 -4.48 12.68
N ASP A 166 10.93 -4.61 13.03
CA ASP A 166 10.11 -3.52 13.53
C ASP A 166 10.61 -2.95 14.85
N GLU A 167 11.15 -3.81 15.72
CA GLU A 167 11.61 -3.48 17.07
C GLU A 167 12.97 -2.77 17.09
N THR A 168 13.86 -3.09 16.15
CA THR A 168 15.26 -2.65 16.15
C THR A 168 15.63 -1.78 14.95
N GLY A 169 14.81 -1.75 13.90
CA GLY A 169 15.11 -1.07 12.64
C GLY A 169 16.23 -1.74 11.83
N GLU A 170 16.86 -2.78 12.38
CA GLU A 170 17.95 -3.52 11.75
C GLU A 170 17.47 -4.23 10.49
N LEU A 171 18.33 -4.29 9.48
CA LEU A 171 18.07 -5.09 8.28
C LEU A 171 17.94 -6.57 8.69
N ALA A 172 16.74 -7.13 8.55
CA ALA A 172 16.45 -8.54 8.73
C ALA A 172 16.92 -9.38 7.54
N GLY A 173 16.84 -8.82 6.32
CA GLY A 173 17.19 -9.54 5.10
C GLY A 173 16.69 -8.87 3.82
N ILE A 174 16.60 -9.65 2.74
CA ILE A 174 15.97 -9.21 1.50
C ILE A 174 14.85 -10.16 1.08
N SER A 175 13.79 -9.62 0.48
CA SER A 175 12.65 -10.38 -0.03
C SER A 175 13.01 -11.20 -1.27
N MET A 176 12.48 -12.42 -1.29
CA MET A 176 12.53 -13.36 -2.39
C MET A 176 11.08 -13.80 -2.70
N LEU A 177 10.65 -13.61 -3.96
CA LEU A 177 9.39 -14.16 -4.46
C LEU A 177 9.59 -15.58 -5.00
N PRO A 178 8.53 -16.41 -5.05
CA PRO A 178 7.11 -16.13 -4.93
C PRO A 178 6.44 -16.46 -3.57
N ILE A 179 7.17 -16.90 -2.53
CA ILE A 179 6.55 -17.46 -1.30
C ILE A 179 6.74 -16.55 -0.05
N SER A 180 6.69 -15.21 -0.20
CA SER A 180 6.94 -14.27 0.92
C SER A 180 8.13 -14.68 1.80
N LEU A 181 9.24 -15.03 1.14
CA LEU A 181 10.45 -15.54 1.79
C LEU A 181 11.45 -14.40 1.95
N VAL A 182 12.23 -14.44 3.04
CA VAL A 182 13.27 -13.45 3.31
C VAL A 182 14.60 -14.17 3.48
N ILE A 183 15.57 -13.82 2.64
CA ILE A 183 16.97 -14.26 2.81
C ILE A 183 17.56 -13.45 3.97
N PRO A 184 17.94 -14.09 5.08
CA PRO A 184 18.43 -13.36 6.25
C PRO A 184 19.71 -12.59 5.95
N VAL A 185 19.83 -11.42 6.57
CA VAL A 185 20.99 -10.54 6.48
C VAL A 185 22.31 -11.24 6.81
N ALA A 186 22.30 -12.21 7.72
CA ALA A 186 23.50 -12.99 8.07
C ALA A 186 24.08 -13.72 6.85
N CYS A 187 23.20 -14.33 6.04
CA CYS A 187 23.58 -15.05 4.82
C CYS A 187 24.11 -14.07 3.76
N ILE A 188 23.44 -12.92 3.64
CA ILE A 188 23.80 -11.86 2.70
C ILE A 188 25.19 -11.33 3.02
N ILE A 189 25.44 -10.95 4.27
CA ILE A 189 26.74 -10.45 4.73
C ILE A 189 27.84 -11.48 4.47
N SER A 190 27.61 -12.75 4.79
CA SER A 190 28.58 -13.82 4.51
C SER A 190 28.93 -13.88 3.02
N ALA A 191 27.91 -13.91 2.15
CA ALA A 191 28.07 -14.04 0.71
C ALA A 191 28.76 -12.84 0.04
N ILE A 192 28.49 -11.62 0.50
CA ILE A 192 29.02 -10.38 -0.11
C ILE A 192 30.29 -9.86 0.59
N SER A 193 30.69 -10.46 1.71
CA SER A 193 31.88 -10.04 2.47
C SER A 193 33.18 -9.94 1.65
N PRO A 194 33.43 -10.75 0.60
CA PRO A 194 34.61 -10.58 -0.25
C PRO A 194 34.57 -9.32 -1.13
N TYR A 195 33.40 -8.70 -1.30
CA TYR A 195 33.14 -7.64 -2.27
C TYR A 195 32.87 -6.26 -1.63
N ILE A 196 32.58 -6.21 -0.32
CA ILE A 196 32.21 -4.95 0.37
C ILE A 196 33.14 -4.71 1.56
N SER A 197 33.83 -3.58 1.54
CA SER A 197 34.62 -3.05 2.66
C SER A 197 33.94 -1.78 3.19
N GLY A 198 32.99 -1.90 4.13
CA GLY A 198 32.25 -0.75 4.63
C GLY A 198 31.84 -0.89 6.11
N PRO A 199 31.72 0.24 6.85
CA PRO A 199 31.29 0.23 8.24
C PRO A 199 29.81 -0.19 8.35
N LYS A 200 29.51 -1.00 9.37
CA LYS A 200 28.17 -1.51 9.66
C LYS A 200 27.40 -0.43 10.42
N GLN A 201 26.25 0.03 9.90
CA GLN A 201 25.41 1.03 10.55
C GLN A 201 24.01 0.47 10.85
N THR A 202 23.46 0.84 12.00
CA THR A 202 22.11 0.48 12.45
C THR A 202 21.15 1.62 12.13
N LEU A 203 19.98 1.31 11.58
CA LEU A 203 18.88 2.26 11.42
C LEU A 203 18.01 2.22 12.68
N LEU A 204 17.73 3.37 13.27
CA LEU A 204 16.87 3.46 14.46
C LEU A 204 15.40 3.24 14.07
N PRO A 205 14.64 2.42 14.82
CA PRO A 205 13.22 2.19 14.56
C PRO A 205 12.38 3.38 15.05
N SER A 206 11.53 3.92 14.18
CA SER A 206 10.46 4.83 14.59
C SER A 206 9.27 4.00 15.11
N HIS A 207 8.80 4.36 16.31
CA HIS A 207 7.85 3.64 17.15
C HIS A 207 6.53 3.20 16.48
N PHE A 208 6.03 2.03 16.90
CA PHE A 208 4.62 1.65 16.74
C PHE A 208 3.79 2.41 17.76
N ALA A 209 2.85 3.25 17.29
CA ALA A 209 1.85 3.83 18.15
C ALA A 209 0.85 2.76 18.60
N ALA A 210 0.47 2.79 19.88
CA ALA A 210 -0.58 1.95 20.42
C ALA A 210 -1.95 2.35 19.81
N LEU A 211 -2.81 1.37 19.54
CA LEU A 211 -4.15 1.60 19.00
C LEU A 211 -5.05 2.27 20.04
N ASN A 212 -5.70 3.38 19.70
CA ASN A 212 -6.80 3.91 20.50
C ASN A 212 -8.13 3.29 20.05
N THR A 213 -8.52 2.19 20.72
CA THR A 213 -9.72 1.41 20.39
C THR A 213 -11.01 2.24 20.45
N THR A 214 -11.10 3.22 21.37
CA THR A 214 -12.31 4.04 21.53
C THR A 214 -12.53 4.96 20.32
N SER A 215 -11.49 5.69 19.91
CA SER A 215 -11.59 6.59 18.75
C SER A 215 -11.85 5.82 17.46
N LEU A 216 -11.26 4.65 17.30
CA LEU A 216 -11.51 3.78 16.15
C LEU A 216 -12.98 3.34 16.07
N MET A 217 -13.63 3.09 17.21
CA MET A 217 -15.05 2.74 17.23
C MET A 217 -15.95 3.94 16.90
N VAL A 218 -15.57 5.16 17.28
CA VAL A 218 -16.27 6.38 16.85
C VAL A 218 -16.15 6.56 15.34
N ALA A 219 -14.94 6.42 14.79
CA ALA A 219 -14.72 6.46 13.35
C ALA A 219 -15.55 5.39 12.62
N ARG A 220 -15.66 4.19 13.19
CA ARG A 220 -16.50 3.12 12.64
C ARG A 220 -17.99 3.49 12.59
N GLN A 221 -18.50 4.13 13.63
CA GLN A 221 -19.91 4.54 13.69
C GLN A 221 -20.24 5.68 12.71
N ALA A 222 -19.24 6.49 12.33
CA ALA A 222 -19.41 7.52 11.31
C ALA A 222 -19.46 6.95 9.88
N VAL A 223 -19.13 5.66 9.67
CA VAL A 223 -19.18 5.02 8.36
C VAL A 223 -20.55 4.43 8.12
N THR A 224 -21.15 4.80 7.00
CA THR A 224 -22.50 4.41 6.55
C THR A 224 -22.43 3.53 5.31
N MET A 225 -23.49 2.74 5.07
CA MET A 225 -23.67 2.07 3.78
C MET A 225 -24.44 2.98 2.83
N VAL A 226 -23.91 3.19 1.63
CA VAL A 226 -24.61 3.91 0.56
C VAL A 226 -25.12 2.88 -0.44
N GLN A 227 -26.43 2.83 -0.66
CA GLN A 227 -27.06 1.96 -1.66
C GLN A 227 -27.65 2.81 -2.78
N VAL A 228 -27.22 2.56 -4.02
CA VAL A 228 -27.77 3.18 -5.24
C VAL A 228 -28.27 2.07 -6.16
N GLY A 229 -29.58 2.02 -6.38
CA GLY A 229 -30.24 0.92 -7.06
C GLY A 229 -29.92 -0.43 -6.40
N GLN A 230 -29.29 -1.33 -7.17
CA GLN A 230 -28.87 -2.66 -6.71
C GLN A 230 -27.39 -2.72 -6.30
N THR A 231 -26.69 -1.59 -6.32
CA THR A 231 -25.28 -1.50 -5.94
C THR A 231 -25.13 -0.86 -4.58
N TRP A 232 -24.02 -1.16 -3.91
CA TRP A 232 -23.69 -0.57 -2.62
C TRP A 232 -22.22 -0.17 -2.55
N ALA A 233 -21.97 0.79 -1.68
CA ALA A 233 -20.69 1.37 -1.36
C ALA A 233 -20.69 1.79 0.11
N SER A 234 -19.61 2.43 0.52
CA SER A 234 -19.48 3.06 1.83
C SER A 234 -19.62 4.58 1.70
N GLY A 235 -19.94 5.23 2.80
CA GLY A 235 -19.89 6.68 2.95
C GLY A 235 -19.43 7.03 4.36
N VAL A 236 -19.01 8.26 4.57
CA VAL A 236 -18.53 8.76 5.88
C VAL A 236 -19.31 10.01 6.24
N VAL A 237 -19.99 10.01 7.38
CA VAL A 237 -20.63 11.21 7.91
C VAL A 237 -19.55 12.18 8.34
N ILE A 238 -19.51 13.38 7.76
CA ILE A 238 -18.47 14.40 8.00
C ILE A 238 -18.97 15.60 8.80
N SER A 239 -20.27 15.71 9.06
CA SER A 239 -20.84 16.79 9.88
C SER A 239 -22.03 16.33 10.70
N LYS A 240 -22.26 17.01 11.83
CA LYS A 240 -23.46 16.85 12.67
C LYS A 240 -24.78 17.10 11.92
N HIS A 241 -24.70 17.81 10.80
CA HIS A 241 -25.84 18.13 9.95
C HIS A 241 -26.17 16.99 8.96
N GLY A 242 -25.45 15.87 8.94
CA GLY A 242 -25.79 14.74 8.06
C GLY A 242 -25.20 14.83 6.65
N HIS A 243 -24.13 15.60 6.45
CA HIS A 243 -23.34 15.52 5.21
C HIS A 243 -22.50 14.24 5.21
N ILE A 244 -22.54 13.50 4.11
CA ILE A 244 -21.86 12.22 3.90
C ILE A 244 -20.95 12.33 2.70
N LEU A 245 -19.68 12.00 2.89
CA LEU A 245 -18.68 11.90 1.84
C LEU A 245 -18.65 10.46 1.29
N THR A 246 -18.59 10.31 -0.03
CA THR A 246 -18.39 9.01 -0.70
C THR A 246 -17.71 9.23 -2.05
N ASN A 247 -17.60 8.21 -2.89
CA ASN A 247 -17.03 8.36 -4.23
C ASN A 247 -18.04 8.75 -5.30
N ALA A 248 -17.59 9.53 -6.29
CA ALA A 248 -18.41 9.96 -7.42
C ALA A 248 -18.81 8.79 -8.33
N HIS A 249 -17.91 7.82 -8.55
CA HIS A 249 -18.15 6.66 -9.41
C HIS A 249 -19.29 5.77 -8.93
N VAL A 250 -19.67 5.86 -7.65
CA VAL A 250 -20.85 5.19 -7.09
C VAL A 250 -22.12 5.65 -7.80
N PHE A 251 -22.14 6.90 -8.29
CA PHE A 251 -23.29 7.54 -8.94
C PHE A 251 -23.19 7.60 -10.45
N THR A 252 -21.98 7.67 -11.03
CA THR A 252 -21.77 7.98 -12.46
C THR A 252 -22.61 7.15 -13.42
N SER A 253 -22.84 5.86 -13.12
CA SER A 253 -23.64 4.97 -13.98
C SER A 253 -25.15 5.14 -13.82
N PHE A 254 -25.61 5.98 -12.89
CA PHE A 254 -27.00 6.14 -12.47
C PHE A 254 -27.52 7.59 -12.61
N LEU A 255 -26.73 8.51 -13.17
CA LEU A 255 -27.14 9.89 -13.42
C LEU A 255 -27.68 10.06 -14.84
N ASP A 256 -28.68 10.93 -15.02
CA ASP A 256 -29.27 11.25 -16.34
C ASP A 256 -28.48 12.35 -17.08
N ASN A 257 -27.77 13.22 -16.38
CA ASN A 257 -27.00 14.35 -16.94
C ASN A 257 -25.68 14.55 -16.20
N VAL A 258 -24.57 14.57 -16.95
CA VAL A 258 -23.20 14.94 -16.50
C VAL A 258 -22.84 16.31 -17.10
N SER A 259 -23.76 17.27 -17.02
CA SER A 259 -23.52 18.64 -17.47
C SER A 259 -23.48 19.58 -16.28
N ASN A 260 -22.34 20.26 -16.13
CA ASN A 260 -21.90 21.18 -15.06
C ASN A 260 -22.83 22.34 -14.64
N GLN A 261 -24.12 22.36 -15.02
CA GLN A 261 -25.05 23.46 -14.73
C GLN A 261 -26.31 23.05 -13.97
N THR A 262 -26.59 21.75 -13.82
CA THR A 262 -27.76 21.27 -13.10
C THR A 262 -27.38 20.30 -11.98
N LEU A 263 -28.19 20.28 -10.93
CA LEU A 263 -28.14 19.28 -9.86
C LEU A 263 -27.99 17.87 -10.44
N PRO A 264 -27.07 17.04 -9.93
CA PRO A 264 -26.97 15.65 -10.35
C PRO A 264 -28.25 14.90 -9.96
N THR A 265 -29.01 14.49 -10.97
CA THR A 265 -30.28 13.75 -10.79
C THR A 265 -30.11 12.30 -11.19
N LEU A 266 -30.58 11.41 -10.33
CA LEU A 266 -30.66 9.98 -10.61
C LEU A 266 -31.65 9.70 -11.72
N ARG A 267 -31.36 8.67 -12.53
CA ARG A 267 -32.27 8.19 -13.56
C ARG A 267 -33.58 7.74 -12.96
N ALA A 268 -34.66 7.92 -13.71
CA ALA A 268 -35.99 7.44 -13.32
C ALA A 268 -35.96 5.95 -12.90
N GLY A 269 -36.50 5.64 -11.72
CA GLY A 269 -36.54 4.29 -11.16
C GLY A 269 -35.30 3.85 -10.38
N ILE A 270 -34.27 4.69 -10.26
CA ILE A 270 -33.13 4.45 -9.37
C ILE A 270 -33.38 5.12 -8.03
N SER A 271 -33.28 4.36 -6.94
CA SER A 271 -33.34 4.87 -5.57
C SER A 271 -31.94 5.00 -4.96
N LEU A 272 -31.77 6.03 -4.13
CA LEU A 272 -30.65 6.19 -3.22
C LEU A 272 -31.15 5.96 -1.80
N ARG A 273 -30.44 5.14 -1.03
CA ARG A 273 -30.70 4.90 0.39
C ARG A 273 -29.39 4.85 1.15
N VAL A 274 -29.40 5.36 2.38
CA VAL A 274 -28.25 5.33 3.28
C VAL A 274 -28.59 4.52 4.52
N ARG A 275 -27.74 3.56 4.89
CA ARG A 275 -27.84 2.86 6.17
C ARG A 275 -26.89 3.48 7.19
N ILE A 276 -27.46 3.95 8.29
CA ILE A 276 -26.74 4.44 9.46
C ILE A 276 -26.71 3.32 10.49
N ASP A 277 -25.50 2.95 10.90
CA ASP A 277 -25.28 1.85 11.82
C ASP A 277 -24.94 2.38 13.22
N SER A 278 -25.74 1.98 14.21
CA SER A 278 -25.42 2.14 15.64
C SER A 278 -25.21 0.76 16.27
N PRO A 279 -24.52 0.66 17.42
CA PRO A 279 -24.32 -0.64 18.08
C PRO A 279 -25.63 -1.36 18.44
N GLN A 280 -26.76 -0.63 18.54
CA GLN A 280 -28.06 -1.16 18.95
C GLN A 280 -29.09 -1.22 17.83
N ASN A 281 -28.90 -0.49 16.73
CA ASN A 281 -29.89 -0.38 15.66
C ASN A 281 -29.26 -0.02 14.30
N GLN A 282 -29.86 -0.50 13.22
CA GLN A 282 -29.54 -0.12 11.84
C GLN A 282 -30.74 0.60 11.24
N GLN A 283 -30.53 1.82 10.75
CA GLN A 283 -31.59 2.64 10.19
C GLN A 283 -31.31 2.92 8.72
N TRP A 284 -32.30 2.67 7.86
CA TRP A 284 -32.28 3.11 6.47
C TRP A 284 -32.94 4.49 6.34
N VAL A 285 -32.33 5.35 5.53
CA VAL A 285 -32.80 6.69 5.18
C VAL A 285 -32.92 6.74 3.67
N ASP A 286 -34.10 7.09 3.17
CA ASP A 286 -34.45 6.98 1.74
C ASP A 286 -34.61 8.35 1.06
N ASP A 287 -34.76 9.43 1.83
CA ASP A 287 -34.92 10.82 1.41
C ASP A 287 -33.59 11.58 1.43
N CYS A 288 -32.60 11.02 0.73
CA CYS A 288 -31.25 11.58 0.64
C CYS A 288 -31.09 12.51 -0.57
N ASP A 289 -30.44 13.66 -0.38
CA ASP A 289 -30.11 14.60 -1.46
C ASP A 289 -28.68 14.39 -1.96
N ILE A 290 -28.49 14.39 -3.28
CA ILE A 290 -27.15 14.43 -3.90
C ILE A 290 -26.72 15.89 -4.01
N VAL A 291 -25.76 16.29 -3.18
CA VAL A 291 -25.26 17.67 -3.12
C VAL A 291 -24.25 17.94 -4.22
N PHE A 292 -23.32 17.02 -4.44
CA PHE A 292 -22.20 17.16 -5.36
C PHE A 292 -21.70 15.81 -5.83
N VAL A 293 -21.28 15.73 -7.10
CA VAL A 293 -20.61 14.57 -7.71
C VAL A 293 -19.51 15.12 -8.60
N SER A 294 -18.25 14.86 -8.27
CA SER A 294 -17.13 15.36 -9.07
C SER A 294 -17.02 14.65 -10.41
N GLU A 295 -16.65 15.39 -11.45
CA GLU A 295 -16.32 14.86 -12.79
C GLU A 295 -14.81 14.63 -12.98
N SER A 296 -14.01 14.87 -11.95
CA SER A 296 -12.55 14.80 -12.00
C SER A 296 -11.96 13.51 -11.41
N CYS A 297 -10.63 13.40 -11.48
CA CYS A 297 -9.88 12.29 -10.87
C CYS A 297 -10.01 12.19 -9.34
N TRP A 298 -10.52 13.24 -8.68
CA TRP A 298 -10.72 13.20 -7.23
C TRP A 298 -11.83 12.24 -6.84
N ASP A 299 -12.79 11.93 -7.72
CA ASP A 299 -13.81 10.90 -7.47
C ASP A 299 -14.54 11.10 -6.12
N ILE A 300 -14.95 12.34 -5.82
CA ILE A 300 -15.63 12.74 -4.58
C ILE A 300 -17.10 13.03 -4.87
N ALA A 301 -17.98 12.49 -4.04
CA ALA A 301 -19.38 12.90 -3.97
C ALA A 301 -19.80 13.25 -2.54
N ILE A 302 -20.75 14.17 -2.43
CA ILE A 302 -21.38 14.56 -1.16
C ILE A 302 -22.88 14.29 -1.26
N ILE A 303 -23.39 13.58 -0.26
CA ILE A 303 -24.80 13.31 -0.05
C ILE A 303 -25.22 14.00 1.25
N LYS A 304 -26.48 14.39 1.35
CA LYS A 304 -27.08 14.94 2.57
C LYS A 304 -28.25 14.07 2.99
N ILE A 305 -28.26 13.65 4.26
CA ILE A 305 -29.46 13.09 4.90
C ILE A 305 -30.18 14.20 5.68
N PRO A 306 -31.52 14.12 5.85
CA PRO A 306 -32.25 15.09 6.64
C PRO A 306 -31.87 15.04 8.11
N GLU A 307 -31.87 16.21 8.76
CA GLU A 307 -31.51 16.34 10.18
C GLU A 307 -32.48 15.59 11.11
N THR A 308 -33.71 15.32 10.66
CA THR A 308 -34.70 14.51 11.37
C THR A 308 -34.24 13.07 11.62
N HIS A 309 -33.33 12.56 10.78
CA HIS A 309 -32.77 11.20 10.89
C HIS A 309 -31.50 11.15 11.74
N VAL A 310 -31.03 12.28 12.28
CA VAL A 310 -29.97 12.36 13.30
C VAL A 310 -30.51 11.76 14.60
N LEU A 311 -30.30 10.45 14.78
CA LEU A 311 -30.74 9.62 15.90
C LEU A 311 -30.80 10.38 17.25
N ASN A 312 -31.99 10.81 17.69
CA ASN A 312 -32.20 11.44 19.00
C ASN A 312 -31.14 12.52 19.38
N GLY A 313 -30.66 13.30 18.41
CA GLY A 313 -29.64 14.33 18.62
C GLY A 313 -28.18 13.85 18.65
N PHE A 314 -27.90 12.58 18.32
CA PHE A 314 -26.55 12.04 18.22
C PHE A 314 -26.34 11.26 16.91
N LEU A 315 -25.78 11.93 15.90
CA LEU A 315 -25.22 11.27 14.72
C LEU A 315 -23.69 11.22 14.87
N PRO A 316 -23.07 10.04 14.99
CA PRO A 316 -21.62 9.90 14.94
C PRO A 316 -21.11 10.46 13.62
N TYR A 317 -20.14 11.38 13.67
CA TYR A 317 -19.51 11.95 12.50
C TYR A 317 -18.00 12.04 12.72
N LEU A 318 -17.27 11.97 11.61
CA LEU A 318 -15.83 12.07 11.57
C LEU A 318 -15.47 13.38 10.83
N PRO A 319 -15.24 14.48 11.55
CA PRO A 319 -15.00 15.77 10.93
C PRO A 319 -13.69 15.79 10.14
N LEU A 320 -13.70 16.53 9.04
CA LEU A 320 -12.47 16.88 8.34
C LEU A 320 -11.71 17.89 9.21
N ARG A 321 -10.41 17.66 9.42
CA ARG A 321 -9.56 18.61 10.15
C ARG A 321 -9.55 19.96 9.45
N THR A 322 -9.47 21.04 10.22
CA THR A 322 -9.28 22.38 9.65
C THR A 322 -7.86 22.53 9.11
N ARG A 323 -7.62 23.56 8.29
CA ARG A 323 -6.28 23.86 7.78
C ARG A 323 -5.26 24.14 8.89
N SER A 324 -5.68 24.79 9.97
CA SER A 324 -4.84 24.99 11.16
C SER A 324 -4.51 23.68 11.86
N ASP A 325 -5.49 22.78 11.98
CA ASP A 325 -5.27 21.47 12.60
C ASP A 325 -4.27 20.66 11.78
N LEU A 326 -4.43 20.63 10.44
CA LEU A 326 -3.50 19.95 9.53
C LEU A 326 -2.08 20.53 9.60
N ALA A 327 -1.96 21.85 9.72
CA ALA A 327 -0.65 22.50 9.85
C ALA A 327 0.05 22.17 11.18
N SER A 328 -0.73 21.91 12.25
CA SER A 328 -0.21 21.53 13.57
C SER A 328 -0.01 20.02 13.75
N ALA A 329 -0.74 19.21 12.98
CA ALA A 329 -0.71 17.76 13.07
C ALA A 329 0.56 17.18 12.44
N LYS A 330 0.96 16.00 12.93
CA LYS A 330 1.99 15.23 12.24
C LYS A 330 1.42 14.74 10.91
N PRO A 331 2.07 15.04 9.76
CA PRO A 331 1.60 14.54 8.48
C PRO A 331 1.65 13.02 8.47
N ILE A 332 0.76 12.40 7.70
CA ILE A 332 0.83 10.97 7.47
C ILE A 332 2.10 10.69 6.69
N MET A 333 2.94 9.85 7.26
CA MET A 333 4.19 9.44 6.64
C MET A 333 4.10 7.99 6.22
N LYS A 334 4.89 7.63 5.20
CA LYS A 334 5.14 6.24 4.87
C LYS A 334 5.57 5.48 6.13
N GLY A 335 4.93 4.35 6.42
CA GLY A 335 5.15 3.58 7.67
C GLY A 335 4.08 3.77 8.72
N ALA A 336 3.30 4.86 8.66
CA ALA A 336 2.25 5.12 9.62
C ALA A 336 1.20 3.99 9.60
N PRO A 337 0.82 3.42 10.76
CA PRO A 337 -0.30 2.48 10.83
C PRO A 337 -1.59 3.16 10.38
N LEU A 338 -2.38 2.49 9.55
CA LEU A 338 -3.66 2.96 9.05
C LEU A 338 -4.72 1.86 9.15
N PHE A 339 -5.96 2.25 9.40
CA PHE A 339 -7.11 1.36 9.45
C PHE A 339 -8.11 1.75 8.36
N ALA A 340 -8.49 0.79 7.52
CA ALA A 340 -9.56 1.00 6.55
C ALA A 340 -10.89 0.56 7.15
N ILE A 341 -11.92 1.40 7.01
CA ILE A 341 -13.26 1.16 7.52
C ILE A 341 -14.28 1.31 6.38
N GLY A 342 -15.11 0.29 6.19
CA GLY A 342 -16.13 0.29 5.14
C GLY A 342 -17.01 -0.96 5.11
N HIS A 343 -18.07 -0.91 4.31
CA HIS A 343 -18.99 -2.02 4.03
C HIS A 343 -18.49 -2.94 2.90
N GLY A 344 -17.24 -3.38 3.03
CA GLY A 344 -16.63 -4.31 2.10
C GLY A 344 -17.23 -5.72 2.20
N ILE A 345 -17.18 -6.45 1.09
CA ILE A 345 -17.52 -7.88 0.95
C ILE A 345 -19.03 -8.15 1.00
N PHE A 346 -19.72 -7.74 2.06
CA PHE A 346 -21.12 -8.11 2.32
C PHE A 346 -22.09 -6.98 1.93
N GLY A 347 -23.10 -7.34 1.14
CA GLY A 347 -24.11 -6.40 0.66
C GLY A 347 -25.17 -6.01 1.71
N PRO A 348 -26.13 -5.15 1.34
CA PRO A 348 -27.14 -4.58 2.23
C PRO A 348 -27.94 -5.59 3.06
N SER A 349 -28.25 -6.75 2.49
CA SER A 349 -29.05 -7.80 3.13
C SER A 349 -28.34 -8.54 4.27
N SER A 350 -27.03 -8.35 4.44
CA SER A 350 -26.24 -9.09 5.43
C SER A 350 -26.41 -8.58 6.86
N GLY A 351 -26.85 -7.33 7.05
CA GLY A 351 -26.89 -6.68 8.37
C GLY A 351 -25.52 -6.54 9.04
N VAL A 352 -24.41 -6.72 8.31
CA VAL A 352 -23.06 -6.64 8.86
C VAL A 352 -22.63 -5.16 8.99
N LEU A 353 -22.16 -4.79 10.18
CA LEU A 353 -21.57 -3.47 10.48
C LEU A 353 -20.31 -3.22 9.64
N PRO A 354 -19.83 -1.97 9.49
CA PRO A 354 -18.60 -1.69 8.73
C PRO A 354 -17.43 -2.55 9.22
N LEU A 355 -16.69 -3.14 8.29
CA LEU A 355 -15.50 -3.93 8.58
C LEU A 355 -14.33 -2.98 8.82
N ILE A 356 -13.48 -3.34 9.79
CA ILE A 356 -12.21 -2.65 10.03
C ILE A 356 -11.10 -3.60 9.58
N THR A 357 -10.18 -3.10 8.75
CA THR A 357 -8.96 -3.81 8.37
C THR A 357 -7.75 -2.95 8.70
N SER A 358 -6.64 -3.59 9.05
CA SER A 358 -5.40 -2.92 9.47
C SER A 358 -4.33 -3.04 8.40
N GLY A 359 -3.52 -1.99 8.26
CA GLY A 359 -2.34 -1.96 7.41
C GLY A 359 -1.47 -0.75 7.73
N VAL A 360 -0.68 -0.32 6.75
CA VAL A 360 0.17 0.87 6.84
C VAL A 360 -0.04 1.79 5.64
N CYS A 361 0.35 3.05 5.81
CA CYS A 361 0.63 3.94 4.69
C CYS A 361 1.84 3.42 3.92
N SER A 362 1.56 2.70 2.83
CA SER A 362 2.57 2.13 1.92
C SER A 362 3.38 3.21 1.23
N LYS A 363 2.73 4.30 0.81
CA LYS A 363 3.34 5.47 0.18
C LYS A 363 2.39 6.67 0.26
N VAL A 364 2.99 7.86 0.35
CA VAL A 364 2.33 9.14 0.11
C VAL A 364 2.86 9.70 -1.20
N VAL A 365 1.99 9.86 -2.19
CA VAL A 365 2.33 10.53 -3.45
C VAL A 365 1.96 12.01 -3.31
N ALA A 366 2.92 12.89 -3.60
CA ALA A 366 2.74 14.33 -3.46
C ALA A 366 3.00 15.07 -4.77
N HIS A 367 2.27 16.16 -4.99
CA HIS A 367 2.51 17.11 -6.07
C HIS A 367 2.52 18.53 -5.47
N ASN A 368 3.51 19.36 -5.83
CA ASN A 368 3.71 20.70 -5.25
C ASN A 368 3.70 20.68 -3.71
N GLN A 369 4.37 19.69 -3.11
CA GLN A 369 4.45 19.46 -1.66
C GLN A 369 3.10 19.14 -0.98
N GLN A 370 2.03 18.94 -1.72
CA GLN A 370 0.72 18.53 -1.21
C GLN A 370 0.49 17.04 -1.46
N PRO A 371 0.01 16.26 -0.48
CA PRO A 371 -0.42 14.89 -0.71
C PRO A 371 -1.57 14.85 -1.73
N VAL A 372 -1.47 13.98 -2.72
CA VAL A 372 -2.52 13.80 -3.75
C VAL A 372 -3.02 12.37 -3.85
N MET A 373 -2.29 11.39 -3.31
CA MET A 373 -2.74 10.00 -3.26
C MET A 373 -2.06 9.29 -2.08
N LEU A 374 -2.84 8.56 -1.29
CA LEU A 374 -2.34 7.61 -0.29
C LEU A 374 -2.45 6.19 -0.85
N LEU A 375 -1.38 5.41 -0.67
CA LEU A 375 -1.40 3.97 -0.90
C LEU A 375 -1.41 3.28 0.46
N SER A 376 -2.33 2.34 0.65
CA SER A 376 -2.43 1.56 1.89
C SER A 376 -2.35 0.06 1.62
N SER A 377 -1.77 -0.67 2.57
CA SER A 377 -1.76 -2.14 2.60
C SER A 377 -2.99 -2.74 3.31
N ALA A 378 -3.80 -1.91 3.97
CA ALA A 378 -5.01 -2.35 4.65
C ALA A 378 -5.94 -3.06 3.65
N PRO A 379 -6.37 -4.30 3.90
CA PRO A 379 -7.22 -5.01 2.96
C PRO A 379 -8.53 -4.26 2.69
N VAL A 380 -8.83 -3.97 1.42
CA VAL A 380 -10.14 -3.44 1.04
C VAL A 380 -10.76 -4.26 -0.09
N HIS A 381 -12.08 -4.26 -0.12
CA HIS A 381 -12.89 -5.09 -1.01
C HIS A 381 -13.99 -4.27 -1.68
N ARG A 382 -14.68 -4.85 -2.67
CA ARG A 382 -15.89 -4.26 -3.25
C ARG A 382 -16.85 -3.88 -2.13
N GLY A 383 -17.35 -2.64 -2.17
CA GLY A 383 -18.18 -2.05 -1.12
C GLY A 383 -17.42 -1.08 -0.20
N ASN A 384 -16.09 -1.13 -0.14
CA ASN A 384 -15.28 -0.15 0.63
C ASN A 384 -15.06 1.19 -0.07
N SER A 385 -15.37 1.31 -1.36
CA SER A 385 -15.34 2.60 -2.07
C SER A 385 -16.24 3.60 -1.33
N GLY A 386 -15.70 4.79 -1.02
CA GLY A 386 -16.32 5.83 -0.23
C GLY A 386 -16.18 5.63 1.28
N GLY A 387 -15.46 4.59 1.71
CA GLY A 387 -15.07 4.36 3.10
C GLY A 387 -13.86 5.20 3.49
N VAL A 388 -13.35 5.01 4.70
CA VAL A 388 -12.31 5.87 5.27
C VAL A 388 -11.06 5.09 5.66
N LEU A 389 -9.89 5.70 5.44
CA LEU A 389 -8.66 5.38 6.14
C LEU A 389 -8.56 6.28 7.37
N VAL A 390 -8.21 5.72 8.52
CA VAL A 390 -7.94 6.48 9.75
C VAL A 390 -6.58 6.15 10.36
N ASP A 391 -6.01 7.11 11.08
CA ASP A 391 -4.78 6.92 11.86
C ASP A 391 -5.02 6.15 13.17
N THR A 392 -3.96 5.95 13.97
CA THR A 392 -4.04 5.23 15.26
C THR A 392 -4.89 5.93 16.31
N ASP A 393 -5.13 7.23 16.13
CA ASP A 393 -5.96 8.05 17.00
C ASP A 393 -7.41 8.14 16.49
N GLY A 394 -7.73 7.44 15.39
CA GLY A 394 -9.06 7.40 14.78
C GLY A 394 -9.40 8.63 13.93
N HIS A 395 -8.42 9.47 13.59
CA HIS A 395 -8.68 10.64 12.75
C HIS A 395 -8.71 10.29 11.26
N PHE A 396 -9.52 11.02 10.50
CA PHE A 396 -9.62 10.88 9.05
C PHE A 396 -8.25 11.09 8.39
N ALA A 397 -7.79 10.07 7.66
CA ALA A 397 -6.55 10.09 6.89
C ALA A 397 -6.80 10.21 5.39
N GLY A 398 -7.81 9.51 4.87
CA GLY A 398 -8.16 9.57 3.45
C GLY A 398 -9.43 8.81 3.09
N LEU A 399 -10.03 9.14 1.95
CA LEU A 399 -11.24 8.50 1.43
C LEU A 399 -10.84 7.34 0.51
N VAL A 400 -11.24 6.11 0.83
CA VAL A 400 -10.92 4.91 0.05
C VAL A 400 -11.65 4.97 -1.29
N THR A 401 -10.91 4.91 -2.41
CA THR A 401 -11.50 4.96 -3.76
C THR A 401 -11.61 3.56 -4.37
N GLY A 402 -10.53 2.78 -4.34
CA GLY A 402 -10.52 1.47 -4.96
C GLY A 402 -9.22 0.69 -4.82
N ASN A 403 -9.23 -0.51 -5.42
CA ASN A 403 -8.09 -1.42 -5.45
C ASN A 403 -7.37 -1.39 -6.79
N GLY A 404 -6.07 -1.72 -6.76
CA GLY A 404 -5.35 -2.13 -7.96
C GLY A 404 -5.95 -3.39 -8.58
N LYS A 405 -6.00 -3.45 -9.91
CA LYS A 405 -6.41 -4.63 -10.68
C LYS A 405 -5.32 -5.02 -11.67
N THR A 406 -5.12 -6.31 -11.86
CA THR A 406 -4.25 -6.83 -12.92
C THR A 406 -4.92 -6.71 -14.28
N SER A 407 -4.14 -6.87 -15.36
CA SER A 407 -4.68 -6.95 -16.74
C SER A 407 -5.69 -8.08 -16.95
N THR A 408 -5.60 -9.14 -16.14
CA THR A 408 -6.56 -10.25 -16.11
C THR A 408 -7.83 -9.95 -15.30
N GLY A 409 -7.96 -8.73 -14.76
CA GLY A 409 -9.11 -8.30 -13.97
C GLY A 409 -9.08 -8.76 -12.50
N ARG A 410 -8.01 -9.43 -12.04
CA ARG A 410 -7.88 -9.87 -10.65
C ARG A 410 -7.59 -8.68 -9.74
N THR A 411 -8.41 -8.51 -8.72
CA THR A 411 -8.24 -7.47 -7.70
C THR A 411 -7.09 -7.78 -6.75
N ILE A 412 -6.24 -6.78 -6.51
CA ILE A 412 -5.16 -6.81 -5.51
C ILE A 412 -5.69 -6.14 -4.25
N THR A 413 -6.20 -6.93 -3.31
CA THR A 413 -6.92 -6.42 -2.11
C THR A 413 -6.03 -5.64 -1.13
N HIS A 414 -4.71 -5.85 -1.18
CA HIS A 414 -3.70 -5.21 -0.32
C HIS A 414 -2.96 -4.05 -1.00
N LEU A 415 -3.45 -3.60 -2.17
CA LEU A 415 -3.00 -2.37 -2.81
C LEU A 415 -4.25 -1.55 -3.07
N ASN A 416 -4.49 -0.56 -2.22
CA ASN A 416 -5.60 0.36 -2.38
C ASN A 416 -5.14 1.81 -2.42
N PHE A 417 -5.94 2.60 -3.12
CA PHE A 417 -5.73 4.02 -3.33
C PHE A 417 -6.79 4.78 -2.53
N ALA A 418 -6.35 5.85 -1.90
CA ALA A 418 -7.23 6.74 -1.16
C ALA A 418 -6.89 8.20 -1.43
N ILE A 419 -7.93 9.03 -1.48
CA ILE A 419 -7.79 10.48 -1.61
C ILE A 419 -7.36 11.02 -0.24
N PRO A 420 -6.19 11.68 -0.12
CA PRO A 420 -5.76 12.25 1.15
C PRO A 420 -6.76 13.29 1.67
N LEU A 421 -6.93 13.39 2.98
CA LEU A 421 -7.77 14.42 3.61
C LEU A 421 -7.42 15.83 3.12
N GLU A 422 -6.13 16.12 2.98
CA GLU A 422 -5.60 17.41 2.56
C GLU A 422 -6.13 17.86 1.18
N ALA A 423 -6.45 16.92 0.30
CA ALA A 423 -6.93 17.22 -1.05
C ALA A 423 -8.37 17.77 -1.06
N MET A 424 -9.15 17.53 -0.01
CA MET A 424 -10.58 17.88 0.05
C MET A 424 -10.93 18.84 1.19
N THR A 425 -10.09 18.96 2.22
CA THR A 425 -10.35 19.75 3.44
C THR A 425 -10.81 21.18 3.14
N ASP A 426 -10.07 21.94 2.33
CA ASP A 426 -10.35 23.37 2.15
C ASP A 426 -11.69 23.59 1.43
N ALA A 427 -11.94 22.85 0.35
CA ALA A 427 -13.16 22.95 -0.45
C ALA A 427 -14.40 22.51 0.35
N VAL A 428 -14.32 21.35 1.02
CA VAL A 428 -15.47 20.77 1.74
C VAL A 428 -15.77 21.57 3.00
N ASN A 429 -14.78 22.01 3.78
CA ASN A 429 -15.05 22.82 4.97
C ASN A 429 -15.63 24.19 4.60
N ALA A 430 -15.17 24.82 3.52
CA ALA A 430 -15.76 26.08 3.06
C ALA A 430 -17.23 25.90 2.67
N TYR A 431 -17.56 24.81 1.95
CA TYR A 431 -18.94 24.44 1.66
C TYR A 431 -19.76 24.20 2.93
N LEU A 432 -19.22 23.48 3.93
CA LEU A 432 -19.94 23.19 5.18
C LEU A 432 -20.25 24.44 6.02
N VAL A 433 -19.52 25.54 5.81
CA VAL A 433 -19.75 26.82 6.50
C VAL A 433 -20.69 27.72 5.71
N GLU A 434 -20.47 27.84 4.40
CA GLU A 434 -21.15 28.83 3.55
C GLU A 434 -22.38 28.24 2.82
N GLU A 435 -22.51 26.92 2.78
CA GLU A 435 -23.51 26.16 2.00
C GLU A 435 -23.55 26.50 0.50
N ASP A 436 -22.47 27.09 -0.02
CA ASP A 436 -22.33 27.50 -1.42
C ASP A 436 -21.50 26.48 -2.21
N ARG A 437 -22.10 25.91 -3.25
CA ARG A 437 -21.47 24.87 -4.08
C ARG A 437 -20.26 25.33 -4.85
N LYS A 438 -20.07 26.63 -5.07
CA LYS A 438 -18.89 27.15 -5.78
C LYS A 438 -17.58 26.67 -5.15
N TYR A 439 -17.56 26.40 -3.85
CA TYR A 439 -16.39 25.89 -3.14
C TYR A 439 -16.06 24.44 -3.53
N LEU A 440 -17.08 23.64 -3.87
CA LEU A 440 -16.91 22.26 -4.31
C LEU A 440 -16.45 22.18 -5.78
N GLU A 441 -16.79 23.16 -6.62
CA GLU A 441 -16.40 23.19 -8.04
C GLU A 441 -14.87 23.19 -8.26
N VAL A 442 -14.10 23.64 -7.28
CA VAL A 442 -12.63 23.54 -7.33
C VAL A 442 -12.16 22.09 -7.45
N LEU A 443 -12.93 21.14 -6.89
CA LEU A 443 -12.65 19.70 -6.99
C LEU A 443 -12.88 19.16 -8.42
N ASN A 444 -13.54 19.89 -9.32
CA ASN A 444 -13.67 19.51 -10.72
C ASN A 444 -12.47 19.93 -11.59
N SER A 445 -11.53 20.72 -11.05
CA SER A 445 -10.41 21.29 -11.81
C SER A 445 -9.02 20.94 -11.24
N PRO A 446 -8.67 19.64 -11.07
CA PRO A 446 -7.31 19.28 -10.66
C PRO A 446 -6.29 19.64 -11.75
N SER A 447 -5.03 19.86 -11.35
CA SER A 447 -3.94 20.02 -12.32
C SER A 447 -3.74 18.75 -13.16
N THR A 448 -3.30 18.88 -14.40
CA THR A 448 -3.02 17.75 -15.31
C THR A 448 -2.10 16.71 -14.69
N ARG A 449 -1.11 17.14 -13.89
CA ARG A 449 -0.18 16.22 -13.23
C ARG A 449 -0.87 15.33 -12.20
N VAL A 450 -1.87 15.85 -11.49
CA VAL A 450 -2.67 15.08 -10.53
C VAL A 450 -3.56 14.08 -11.24
N ASP A 451 -4.16 14.48 -12.36
CA ASP A 451 -4.93 13.57 -13.21
C ASP A 451 -4.09 12.41 -13.76
N ASP A 452 -2.86 12.70 -14.21
CA ASP A 452 -1.91 11.67 -14.65
C ASP A 452 -1.53 10.70 -13.54
N ILE A 453 -1.31 11.20 -12.32
CA ILE A 453 -1.00 10.38 -11.14
C ILE A 453 -2.16 9.41 -10.84
N TRP A 454 -3.40 9.92 -10.80
CA TRP A 454 -4.59 9.11 -10.54
C TRP A 454 -4.91 8.13 -11.68
N SER A 455 -4.57 8.50 -12.92
CA SER A 455 -4.64 7.62 -14.08
C SER A 455 -3.49 6.60 -14.14
N LEU A 456 -2.56 6.62 -13.17
CA LEU A 456 -1.34 5.81 -13.14
C LEU A 456 -0.50 5.94 -14.42
N ARG A 457 -0.54 7.11 -15.07
CA ARG A 457 0.22 7.42 -16.28
C ARG A 457 1.62 7.88 -15.88
N GLY A 458 2.63 7.12 -16.26
CA GLY A 458 4.03 7.45 -15.98
C GLY A 458 4.96 6.99 -17.10
N SER A 459 6.10 7.65 -17.20
CA SER A 459 7.18 7.24 -18.10
C SER A 459 7.97 6.12 -17.43
N ALA A 460 7.81 4.89 -17.91
CA ALA A 460 8.66 3.78 -17.52
C ALA A 460 10.13 4.08 -17.88
N PRO A 461 11.12 3.53 -17.15
CA PRO A 461 12.51 3.68 -17.54
C PRO A 461 12.75 3.06 -18.91
N VAL A 462 13.39 3.81 -19.80
CA VAL A 462 13.87 3.30 -21.08
C VAL A 462 15.16 2.53 -20.81
N TRP A 463 15.12 1.21 -20.98
CA TRP A 463 16.31 0.37 -20.93
C TRP A 463 16.95 0.30 -22.32
N GLU A 464 18.20 0.75 -22.43
CA GLU A 464 19.00 0.43 -23.61
C GLU A 464 19.33 -1.07 -23.58
N PRO A 465 19.08 -1.83 -24.66
CA PRO A 465 19.47 -3.23 -24.73
C PRO A 465 20.98 -3.35 -24.53
N LEU A 466 21.42 -4.18 -23.57
CA LEU A 466 22.82 -4.57 -23.46
C LEU A 466 23.28 -5.11 -24.83
N GLU A 467 24.28 -4.45 -25.44
CA GLU A 467 24.93 -4.97 -26.63
C GLU A 467 25.33 -6.42 -26.36
N LYS A 468 24.95 -7.33 -27.25
CA LYS A 468 25.40 -8.72 -27.18
C LYS A 468 26.92 -8.68 -27.15
N VAL A 469 27.51 -8.95 -25.99
CA VAL A 469 28.92 -9.27 -25.88
C VAL A 469 29.12 -10.47 -26.81
N ALA A 470 29.75 -10.23 -27.96
CA ALA A 470 30.08 -11.27 -28.90
C ALA A 470 30.86 -12.33 -28.14
N SER A 471 30.30 -13.54 -28.06
CA SER A 471 30.98 -14.69 -27.50
C SER A 471 32.23 -14.96 -28.34
N LYS A 472 33.38 -14.45 -27.88
CA LYS A 472 34.67 -14.95 -28.31
C LYS A 472 35.14 -15.96 -27.26
N LEU A 473 35.26 -17.19 -27.76
CA LEU A 473 35.82 -18.43 -27.21
C LEU A 473 34.84 -19.34 -26.48
#